data_AF-A0A318SJV8-F1
#
_entry.id   AF-A0A318SJV8-F1
#
_cell.length_a   1.000
_cell.length_b   1.000
_cell.length_c   1.000
_cell.angle_alpha   90.00
_cell.angle_beta   90.00
_cell.angle_gamma   90.00
#
_symmetry.space_group_name_H-M   'P 1'
#
loop_
_entity.id
_entity.type
_entity.pdbx_description
1 polymer ?
#
loop_
_entity_poly.entity_id
_entity_poly.type
_entity_poly.pdbx_seq_one_letter_code
_entity_poly.pdbx_strand_id
1 'polypeptide(L)'
;MPDIIAVSAAPFRISSRTAPARMPRPARLPGGLVYVTPEMPGLSRFRRGKAFRYRRHDGEWLRDPDEIARIDQLAIPPAYTQVWICPLVNGHLQATGLDARGRKQYRYHADWRLQRDESKFERLEAFGSALPRIRARVARDLVPPTGEPLGRTVVLATLVRLLDTTYMRVGNEEYASTNGSYGLTTLRMPHAGVRGSVLKLRFRGKSGVL
;
A
#
# COMPACT_ATOMS: atom_id res chain seq x y z
N MET A 1 0.16 -34.33 -53.78
CA MET A 1 -0.79 -33.45 -53.07
C MET A 1 -1.48 -34.28 -52.01
N PRO A 2 -1.29 -33.98 -50.71
CA PRO A 2 -2.16 -34.50 -49.67
C PRO A 2 -2.99 -33.38 -49.02
N ASP A 3 -4.28 -33.61 -49.10
CA ASP A 3 -5.44 -33.19 -48.32
C ASP A 3 -5.27 -32.21 -47.14
N ILE A 4 -6.04 -31.12 -47.25
CA ILE A 4 -6.31 -30.09 -46.24
C ILE A 4 -7.30 -30.67 -45.22
N ILE A 5 -6.87 -30.80 -43.96
CA ILE A 5 -7.75 -31.10 -42.84
C ILE A 5 -8.44 -29.80 -42.40
N ALA A 6 -9.75 -29.72 -42.67
CA ALA A 6 -10.63 -28.71 -42.13
C ALA A 6 -10.88 -28.96 -40.63
N VAL A 7 -10.45 -28.04 -39.77
CA VAL A 7 -10.81 -28.05 -38.35
C VAL A 7 -12.11 -27.27 -38.17
N SER A 8 -13.19 -28.01 -37.97
CA SER A 8 -14.52 -27.49 -37.63
C SER A 8 -14.52 -26.87 -36.22
N ALA A 9 -14.94 -25.61 -36.11
CA ALA A 9 -15.13 -24.92 -34.85
C ALA A 9 -16.42 -25.41 -34.16
N ALA A 10 -16.28 -26.13 -33.04
CA ALA A 10 -17.41 -26.46 -32.18
C ALA A 10 -17.86 -25.22 -31.38
N PRO A 11 -19.16 -25.00 -31.18
CA PRO A 11 -19.69 -23.80 -30.53
C PRO A 11 -19.40 -23.80 -29.02
N PHE A 12 -18.97 -22.64 -28.52
CA PHE A 12 -18.82 -22.33 -27.09
C PHE A 12 -20.18 -22.45 -26.39
N ARG A 13 -20.42 -23.58 -25.73
CA ARG A 13 -21.59 -23.76 -24.86
C ARG A 13 -21.42 -22.91 -23.61
N ILE A 14 -22.22 -21.86 -23.50
CA ILE A 14 -22.49 -21.18 -22.24
C ILE A 14 -23.32 -22.13 -21.38
N SER A 15 -22.73 -22.74 -20.35
CA SER A 15 -23.50 -23.28 -19.22
C SER A 15 -22.63 -23.46 -17.98
N SER A 16 -22.79 -22.56 -17.03
CA SER A 16 -23.32 -22.93 -15.71
C SER A 16 -23.39 -21.67 -14.84
N ARG A 17 -24.59 -21.38 -14.35
CA ARG A 17 -24.84 -20.40 -13.29
C ARG A 17 -24.15 -20.92 -12.03
N THR A 18 -22.91 -20.52 -11.78
CA THR A 18 -22.26 -20.75 -10.49
C THR A 18 -23.08 -20.01 -9.43
N ALA A 19 -23.56 -20.73 -8.42
CA ALA A 19 -24.20 -20.12 -7.26
C ALA A 19 -23.25 -19.05 -6.67
N PRO A 20 -23.75 -17.88 -6.23
CA PRO A 20 -22.88 -16.84 -5.72
C PRO A 20 -22.11 -17.37 -4.51
N ALA A 21 -20.78 -17.37 -4.59
CA ALA A 21 -19.92 -17.76 -3.49
C ALA A 21 -20.29 -16.94 -2.24
N ARG A 22 -20.73 -17.62 -1.18
CA ARG A 22 -21.14 -16.99 0.08
C ARG A 22 -19.93 -16.24 0.63
N MET A 23 -20.07 -14.93 0.89
CA MET A 23 -18.95 -14.14 1.39
C MET A 23 -18.37 -14.76 2.67
N PRO A 24 -17.04 -14.98 2.74
CA PRO A 24 -16.42 -15.46 3.97
C PRO A 24 -16.66 -14.44 5.08
N ARG A 25 -16.97 -14.93 6.29
CA ARG A 25 -17.31 -14.07 7.43
C ARG A 25 -16.03 -13.33 7.86
N PRO A 26 -15.97 -11.99 7.71
CA PRO A 26 -14.75 -11.25 8.01
C PRO A 26 -14.47 -11.23 9.53
N ALA A 27 -13.19 -11.19 9.89
CA ALA A 27 -12.77 -11.07 11.28
C ALA A 27 -13.27 -9.75 11.89
N ARG A 28 -13.77 -9.79 13.12
CA ARG A 28 -14.23 -8.59 13.82
C ARG A 28 -13.05 -7.77 14.32
N LEU A 29 -13.20 -6.45 14.24
CA LEU A 29 -12.28 -5.45 14.76
C LEU A 29 -12.98 -4.68 15.90
N PRO A 30 -12.22 -3.96 16.75
CA PRO A 30 -12.80 -3.02 17.71
C PRO A 30 -13.79 -2.03 17.07
N GLY A 31 -14.71 -1.49 17.87
CA GLY A 31 -15.70 -0.51 17.41
C GLY A 31 -16.66 -1.04 16.32
N GLY A 32 -16.88 -2.36 16.24
CA GLY A 32 -17.87 -2.96 15.34
C GLY A 32 -17.44 -3.05 13.87
N LEU A 33 -16.19 -2.69 13.55
CA LEU A 33 -15.64 -2.84 12.21
C LEU A 33 -15.30 -4.30 11.90
N VAL A 34 -15.13 -4.60 10.61
CA VAL A 34 -14.67 -5.91 10.14
C VAL A 34 -13.49 -5.81 9.19
N TYR A 35 -12.59 -6.78 9.30
CA TYR A 35 -11.41 -6.87 8.45
C TYR A 35 -11.78 -7.41 7.08
N VAL A 36 -11.56 -6.61 6.03
CA VAL A 36 -11.88 -6.95 4.64
C VAL A 36 -10.69 -6.68 3.74
N THR A 37 -10.58 -7.42 2.65
CA THR A 37 -9.51 -7.23 1.67
C THR A 37 -10.10 -7.14 0.25
N PRO A 38 -9.42 -6.46 -0.69
CA PRO A 38 -9.92 -6.30 -2.05
C PRO A 38 -9.94 -7.60 -2.87
N GLU A 39 -9.37 -8.69 -2.35
CA GLU A 39 -9.46 -10.04 -2.91
C GLU A 39 -10.80 -10.71 -2.55
N MET A 40 -11.55 -10.18 -1.59
CA MET A 40 -12.90 -10.64 -1.27
C MET A 40 -13.91 -10.18 -2.34
N PRO A 41 -15.04 -10.89 -2.49
CA PRO A 41 -16.16 -10.42 -3.31
C PRO A 41 -16.56 -8.98 -2.96
N GLY A 42 -16.68 -8.13 -3.98
CA GLY A 42 -17.08 -6.73 -3.83
C GLY A 42 -17.74 -6.18 -5.09
N LEU A 43 -17.88 -4.87 -5.16
CA LEU A 43 -18.45 -4.20 -6.34
C LEU A 43 -17.34 -3.62 -7.23
N SER A 44 -17.57 -3.69 -8.53
CA SER A 44 -16.74 -3.06 -9.55
C SER A 44 -17.42 -1.83 -10.13
N ARG A 45 -16.64 -0.79 -10.43
CA ARG A 45 -17.15 0.47 -10.99
C ARG A 45 -16.94 0.54 -12.51
N PHE A 46 -17.98 0.92 -13.23
CA PHE A 46 -17.98 1.10 -14.68
C PHE A 46 -18.44 2.51 -15.05
N ARG A 47 -17.78 3.14 -16.03
CA ARG A 47 -18.18 4.45 -16.53
C ARG A 47 -19.32 4.30 -17.55
N ARG A 48 -20.39 5.08 -17.39
CA ARG A 48 -21.50 5.18 -18.35
C ARG A 48 -21.78 6.65 -18.65
N GLY A 49 -21.26 7.14 -19.78
CA GLY A 49 -21.34 8.56 -20.14
C GLY A 49 -20.68 9.44 -19.09
N LYS A 50 -21.48 10.32 -18.46
CA LYS A 50 -21.02 11.22 -17.38
C LYS A 50 -21.15 10.63 -15.96
N ALA A 51 -21.77 9.46 -15.81
CA ALA A 51 -22.03 8.83 -14.52
C ALA A 51 -21.26 7.51 -14.35
N PHE A 52 -21.29 6.97 -13.13
CA PHE A 52 -20.79 5.63 -12.83
C PHE A 52 -21.94 4.66 -12.59
N ARG A 53 -21.68 3.38 -12.87
CA ARG A 53 -22.53 2.26 -12.48
C ARG A 53 -21.71 1.22 -11.75
N TYR A 54 -22.34 0.50 -10.84
CA TYR A 54 -21.68 -0.47 -9.99
C TYR A 54 -22.23 -1.86 -10.29
N ARG A 55 -21.33 -2.83 -10.42
CA ARG A 55 -21.67 -4.24 -10.65
C ARG A 55 -21.25 -5.05 -9.44
N ARG A 56 -22.15 -5.86 -8.91
CA ARG A 56 -21.85 -6.80 -7.82
C ARG A 56 -20.99 -7.96 -8.32
N HIS A 57 -20.41 -8.71 -7.39
CA HIS A 57 -19.58 -9.87 -7.70
C HIS A 57 -20.34 -11.00 -8.43
N ASP A 58 -21.64 -11.13 -8.19
CA ASP A 58 -22.53 -12.05 -8.92
C ASP A 58 -22.81 -11.63 -10.37
N GLY A 59 -22.34 -10.44 -10.76
CA GLY A 59 -22.51 -9.89 -12.09
C GLY A 59 -23.77 -9.03 -12.26
N GLU A 60 -24.59 -8.86 -11.23
CA GLU A 60 -25.78 -8.02 -11.28
C GLU A 60 -25.44 -6.53 -11.15
N TRP A 61 -26.26 -5.69 -11.78
CA TRP A 61 -26.14 -4.24 -11.63
C TRP A 61 -26.74 -3.79 -10.31
N LEU A 62 -25.99 -2.99 -9.55
CA LEU A 62 -26.50 -2.33 -8.37
C LEU A 62 -27.59 -1.33 -8.77
N ARG A 63 -28.78 -1.47 -8.18
CA ARG A 63 -29.94 -0.59 -8.38
C ARG A 63 -30.45 0.08 -7.10
N ASP A 64 -29.97 -0.40 -5.95
CA ASP A 64 -30.36 0.13 -4.64
C ASP A 64 -29.86 1.58 -4.49
N PRO A 65 -30.77 2.57 -4.36
CA PRO A 65 -30.39 3.98 -4.25
C PRO A 65 -29.59 4.28 -2.98
N ASP A 66 -29.86 3.59 -1.86
CA ASP A 66 -29.17 3.84 -0.59
C ASP A 66 -27.73 3.33 -0.64
N GLU A 67 -27.52 2.16 -1.25
CA GLU A 67 -26.18 1.63 -1.46
C GLU A 67 -25.38 2.47 -2.47
N ILE A 68 -26.02 3.00 -3.51
CA ILE A 68 -25.40 3.95 -4.45
C ILE A 68 -24.99 5.23 -3.73
N ALA A 69 -25.89 5.83 -2.94
CA ALA A 69 -25.60 7.05 -2.19
C ALA A 69 -24.42 6.86 -1.22
N ARG A 70 -24.35 5.71 -0.53
CA ARG A 70 -23.22 5.35 0.32
C ARG A 70 -21.90 5.29 -0.46
N ILE A 71 -21.92 4.67 -1.65
CA ILE A 71 -20.71 4.57 -2.49
C ILE A 71 -20.26 5.95 -2.98
N ASP A 72 -21.20 6.82 -3.34
CA ASP A 72 -20.90 8.17 -3.80
C ASP A 72 -20.25 9.03 -2.69
N GLN A 73 -20.67 8.84 -1.43
CA GLN A 73 -20.03 9.47 -0.25
C GLN A 73 -18.57 9.05 -0.04
N LEU A 74 -18.13 7.91 -0.59
CA LEU A 74 -16.71 7.51 -0.55
C LEU A 74 -15.80 8.42 -1.38
N ALA A 75 -16.39 9.26 -2.25
CA ALA A 75 -15.69 10.21 -3.10
C ALA A 75 -14.50 9.56 -3.85
N ILE A 76 -14.75 8.40 -4.47
CA ILE A 76 -13.75 7.68 -5.25
C ILE A 76 -13.44 8.49 -6.51
N PRO A 77 -12.20 9.01 -6.70
CA PRO A 77 -11.90 9.91 -7.80
C PRO A 77 -12.27 9.30 -9.16
N PRO A 78 -12.83 10.09 -10.09
CA PRO A 78 -13.34 9.58 -11.36
C PRO A 78 -12.23 9.01 -12.26
N ALA A 79 -10.98 9.46 -12.09
CA ALA A 79 -9.83 8.97 -12.83
C ALA A 79 -9.32 7.59 -12.38
N TYR A 80 -9.82 7.05 -11.26
CA TYR A 80 -9.34 5.75 -10.77
C TYR A 80 -9.86 4.60 -11.63
N THR A 81 -8.94 3.69 -11.98
CA THR A 81 -9.21 2.44 -12.71
C THR A 81 -9.13 1.23 -11.77
N GLN A 82 -9.55 0.05 -12.23
CA GLN A 82 -9.58 -1.20 -11.43
C GLN A 82 -10.15 -1.01 -10.02
N VAL A 83 -11.31 -0.35 -9.95
CA VAL A 83 -11.93 0.00 -8.67
C VAL A 83 -12.65 -1.21 -8.07
N TRP A 84 -12.29 -1.53 -6.83
CA TRP A 84 -13.00 -2.47 -5.96
C TRP A 84 -13.65 -1.68 -4.82
N ILE A 85 -14.90 -2.02 -4.49
CA ILE A 85 -15.69 -1.35 -3.46
C ILE A 85 -16.24 -2.40 -2.51
N CYS A 86 -16.08 -2.16 -1.21
CA CYS A 86 -16.55 -3.05 -0.17
C CYS A 86 -18.09 -3.08 -0.13
N PRO A 87 -18.72 -4.26 -0.09
CA PRO A 87 -20.17 -4.38 0.07
C PRO A 87 -20.62 -4.15 1.51
N LEU A 88 -19.71 -4.24 2.49
CA LEU A 88 -20.04 -4.09 3.91
C LEU A 88 -19.82 -2.64 4.37
N VAL A 89 -20.86 -2.04 4.94
CA VAL A 89 -20.79 -0.67 5.48
C VAL A 89 -19.74 -0.56 6.58
N ASN A 90 -19.58 -1.59 7.41
CA ASN A 90 -18.61 -1.64 8.51
C ASN A 90 -17.26 -2.27 8.13
N GLY A 91 -16.96 -2.46 6.83
CA GLY A 91 -15.64 -2.88 6.39
C GLY A 91 -14.61 -1.79 6.66
N HIS A 92 -13.51 -2.10 7.35
CA HIS A 92 -12.48 -1.08 7.66
C HIS A 92 -11.89 -0.43 6.40
N LEU A 93 -11.77 -1.21 5.32
CA LEU A 93 -11.43 -0.75 3.97
C LEU A 93 -12.70 -0.68 3.13
N GLN A 94 -13.02 0.50 2.62
CA GLN A 94 -14.24 0.78 1.87
C GLN A 94 -14.05 0.72 0.36
N ALA A 95 -12.90 1.12 -0.17
CA ALA A 95 -12.61 0.98 -1.59
C ALA A 95 -11.10 0.97 -1.89
N THR A 96 -10.74 0.39 -3.03
CA THR A 96 -9.43 0.54 -3.65
C THR A 96 -9.54 0.87 -5.13
N GLY A 97 -8.52 1.49 -5.71
CA GLY A 97 -8.40 1.68 -7.15
C GLY A 97 -6.99 2.12 -7.54
N LEU A 98 -6.66 2.04 -8.82
CA LEU A 98 -5.41 2.54 -9.35
C LEU A 98 -5.57 4.00 -9.78
N ASP A 99 -4.66 4.86 -9.36
CA ASP A 99 -4.64 6.25 -9.85
C ASP A 99 -4.05 6.37 -11.27
N ALA A 100 -4.00 7.60 -11.80
CA ALA A 100 -3.46 7.87 -13.14
C ALA A 100 -1.98 7.48 -13.32
N ARG A 101 -1.25 7.21 -12.23
CA ARG A 101 0.14 6.71 -12.25
C ARG A 101 0.22 5.21 -11.97
N GLY A 102 -0.91 4.49 -11.97
CA GLY A 102 -0.96 3.06 -11.69
C GLY A 102 -0.79 2.69 -10.22
N ARG A 103 -0.79 3.65 -9.29
CA ARG A 103 -0.58 3.37 -7.86
C ARG A 103 -1.89 2.95 -7.21
N LYS A 104 -1.86 1.88 -6.41
CA LYS A 104 -3.03 1.44 -5.63
C LYS A 104 -3.32 2.43 -4.51
N GLN A 105 -4.52 3.01 -4.55
CA GLN A 105 -5.07 3.96 -3.61
C GLN A 105 -6.18 3.31 -2.79
N TYR A 106 -6.31 3.74 -1.54
CA TYR A 106 -7.22 3.16 -0.55
C TYR A 106 -8.22 4.22 -0.05
N ARG A 107 -9.42 3.77 0.30
CA ARG A 107 -10.44 4.53 1.04
C ARG A 107 -10.84 3.69 2.24
N TYR A 108 -10.70 4.25 3.43
CA TYR A 108 -10.99 3.57 4.70
C TYR A 108 -12.27 4.11 5.31
N HIS A 109 -12.90 3.30 6.16
CA HIS A 109 -13.97 3.76 7.04
C HIS A 109 -13.49 4.91 7.93
N ALA A 110 -14.38 5.83 8.31
CA ALA A 110 -14.02 6.98 9.17
C ALA A 110 -13.44 6.51 10.51
N ASP A 111 -14.16 5.59 11.18
CA ASP A 111 -13.78 5.03 12.48
C ASP A 111 -12.48 4.21 12.45
N TRP A 112 -12.06 3.72 11.27
CA TRP A 112 -10.80 2.99 11.14
C TRP A 112 -9.60 3.90 11.44
N ARG A 113 -9.66 5.18 11.07
CA ARG A 113 -8.58 6.13 11.39
C ARG A 113 -8.48 6.38 12.88
N LEU A 114 -9.62 6.64 13.53
CA LEU A 114 -9.69 6.93 14.96
C LEU A 114 -9.09 5.77 15.79
N GLN A 115 -9.46 4.53 15.48
CA GLN A 115 -8.93 3.36 16.18
C GLN A 115 -7.43 3.13 15.92
N ARG A 116 -6.95 3.41 14.69
CA ARG A 116 -5.51 3.29 14.38
C ARG A 116 -4.70 4.37 15.07
N ASP A 117 -5.26 5.56 15.26
CA ASP A 117 -4.62 6.64 15.98
C ASP A 117 -4.49 6.34 17.48
N GLU A 118 -5.49 5.72 18.12
CA GLU A 118 -5.40 5.26 19.52
C GLU A 118 -4.28 4.23 19.71
N SER A 119 -4.22 3.20 18.85
CA SER A 119 -3.17 2.18 18.90
C SER A 119 -1.74 2.71 18.65
N LYS A 120 -1.62 3.93 18.13
CA LYS A 120 -0.33 4.54 17.81
C LYS A 120 0.39 5.01 19.08
N PHE A 121 -0.33 5.50 20.08
CA PHE A 121 0.27 6.04 21.30
C PHE A 121 0.87 4.95 22.18
N GLU A 122 0.15 3.84 22.38
CA GLU A 122 0.66 2.69 23.14
C GLU A 122 1.94 2.10 22.54
N ARG A 123 2.00 2.03 21.20
CA ARG A 123 3.20 1.55 20.49
C ARG A 123 4.40 2.47 20.66
N LEU A 124 4.18 3.77 20.85
CA LEU A 124 5.27 4.72 21.09
C LEU A 124 5.91 4.51 22.46
N GLU A 125 5.13 4.17 23.49
CA GLU A 125 5.65 3.85 24.82
C GLU A 125 6.53 2.59 24.79
N ALA A 126 6.02 1.52 24.18
CA ALA A 126 6.78 0.28 23.99
C ALA A 126 8.06 0.51 23.16
N PHE A 127 7.97 1.33 22.11
CA PHE A 127 9.14 1.71 21.30
C PHE A 127 10.15 2.53 22.10
N GLY A 128 9.69 3.52 22.87
CA GLY A 128 10.53 4.34 23.75
C GLY A 128 11.32 3.49 24.76
N SER A 129 10.65 2.50 25.36
CA SER A 129 11.27 1.53 26.27
C SER A 129 12.33 0.65 25.60
N ALA A 130 12.19 0.38 24.29
CA ALA A 130 13.14 -0.41 23.51
C ALA A 130 14.36 0.40 23.01
N LEU A 131 14.25 1.73 22.91
CA LEU A 131 15.30 2.59 22.33
C LEU A 131 16.69 2.41 22.97
N PRO A 132 16.86 2.32 24.30
CA PRO A 132 18.19 2.14 24.90
C PRO A 132 18.88 0.86 24.41
N ARG A 133 18.13 -0.25 24.30
CA ARG A 133 18.65 -1.53 23.81
C ARG A 133 19.03 -1.46 22.33
N ILE A 134 18.23 -0.79 21.51
CA ILE A 134 18.51 -0.58 20.09
C ILE A 134 19.80 0.24 19.93
N ARG A 135 19.92 1.37 20.64
CA ARG A 135 21.10 2.24 20.59
C ARG A 135 22.37 1.53 21.05
N ALA A 136 22.28 0.73 22.12
CA ALA A 136 23.41 -0.08 22.58
C ALA A 136 23.85 -1.12 21.54
N ARG A 137 22.90 -1.78 20.86
CA ARG A 137 23.22 -2.72 19.78
C ARG A 137 23.88 -2.02 18.59
N VAL A 138 23.34 -0.88 18.17
CA VAL A 138 23.90 -0.06 17.08
C VAL A 138 25.33 0.36 17.41
N ALA A 139 25.60 0.82 18.64
CA ALA A 139 26.95 1.21 19.04
C ALA A 139 27.97 0.07 18.93
N ARG A 140 27.58 -1.16 19.28
CA ARG A 140 28.43 -2.35 19.11
C ARG A 140 28.64 -2.70 17.63
N ASP A 141 27.56 -2.73 16.87
CA ASP A 141 27.58 -3.17 15.47
C ASP A 141 28.24 -2.12 14.53
N LEU A 142 28.43 -0.89 14.99
CA LEU A 142 29.17 0.17 14.29
C LEU A 142 30.69 0.02 14.37
N VAL A 143 31.22 -0.86 15.23
CA VAL A 143 32.67 -1.13 15.30
C VAL A 143 32.99 -2.20 14.26
N PRO A 144 33.56 -1.86 13.09
CA PRO A 144 33.90 -2.85 12.08
C PRO A 144 35.06 -3.74 12.59
N PRO A 145 35.10 -5.02 12.21
CA PRO A 145 36.28 -5.85 12.41
C PRO A 145 37.49 -5.24 11.68
N THR A 146 38.63 -5.14 12.38
CA THR A 146 39.85 -4.56 11.81
C THR A 146 40.34 -5.40 10.63
N GLY A 147 40.52 -4.77 9.46
CA GLY A 147 41.07 -5.43 8.27
C GLY A 147 40.03 -6.16 7.42
N GLU A 148 38.74 -6.14 7.77
CA GLU A 148 37.68 -6.76 6.97
C GLU A 148 36.88 -5.71 6.16
N PRO A 149 36.33 -6.10 5.00
CA PRO A 149 35.35 -5.29 4.28
C PRO A 149 34.13 -4.98 5.15
N LEU A 150 33.49 -3.83 4.89
CA LEU A 150 32.26 -3.45 5.59
C LEU A 150 31.15 -4.49 5.35
N GLY A 151 30.87 -5.27 6.38
CA GLY A 151 29.80 -6.26 6.36
C GLY A 151 28.41 -5.63 6.46
N ARG A 152 27.39 -6.41 6.07
CA ARG A 152 25.98 -6.02 6.13
C ARG A 152 25.56 -5.46 7.50
N THR A 153 26.08 -6.02 8.58
CA THR A 153 25.77 -5.60 9.95
C THR A 153 26.17 -4.15 10.22
N VAL A 154 27.39 -3.76 9.83
CA VAL A 154 27.91 -2.39 10.00
C VAL A 154 27.09 -1.39 9.17
N VAL A 155 26.72 -1.77 7.93
CA VAL A 155 25.87 -0.95 7.08
C VAL A 155 24.50 -0.74 7.72
N LEU A 156 23.85 -1.79 8.21
CA LEU A 156 22.55 -1.67 8.90
C LEU A 156 22.63 -0.82 10.16
N ALA A 157 23.67 -0.99 10.98
CA ALA A 157 23.89 -0.17 12.17
C ALA A 157 24.06 1.31 11.80
N THR A 158 24.79 1.60 10.72
CA THR A 158 24.95 2.95 10.16
C THR A 158 23.61 3.52 9.71
N LEU A 159 22.79 2.75 8.99
CA LEU A 159 21.46 3.18 8.56
C LEU A 159 20.57 3.50 9.77
N VAL A 160 20.51 2.62 10.78
CA VAL A 160 19.71 2.86 11.99
C VAL A 160 20.21 4.09 12.75
N ARG A 161 21.53 4.29 12.87
CA ARG A 161 22.11 5.49 13.48
C ARG A 161 21.70 6.77 12.74
N LEU A 162 21.71 6.74 11.41
CA LEU A 162 21.27 7.87 10.59
C LEU A 162 19.77 8.14 10.78
N LEU A 163 18.92 7.11 10.86
CA LEU A 163 17.50 7.30 11.19
C LEU A 163 17.29 7.96 12.55
N ASP A 164 17.99 7.50 13.58
CA ASP A 164 17.85 7.99 14.97
C ASP A 164 18.33 9.45 15.15
N THR A 165 19.31 9.88 14.34
CA THR A 165 19.93 11.21 14.48
C THR A 165 19.43 12.25 13.47
N THR A 166 18.92 11.83 12.32
CA THR A 166 18.49 12.75 11.25
C THR A 166 16.98 12.71 10.99
N TYR A 167 16.27 11.69 11.51
CA TYR A 167 14.84 11.45 11.29
C TYR A 167 14.42 11.38 9.81
N MET A 168 15.38 11.09 8.92
CA MET A 168 15.08 10.97 7.51
C MET A 168 14.19 9.77 7.23
N ARG A 169 13.45 9.85 6.13
CA ARG A 169 12.68 8.71 5.66
C ARG A 169 13.63 7.64 5.14
N VAL A 170 13.29 6.38 5.40
CA VAL A 170 14.02 5.21 4.87
C VAL A 170 14.19 5.32 3.34
N GLY A 171 13.15 5.75 2.63
CA GLY A 171 13.18 5.83 1.16
C GLY A 171 12.73 4.52 0.52
N ASN A 172 12.32 4.60 -0.74
CA ASN A 172 11.95 3.45 -1.56
C ASN A 172 12.46 3.72 -2.97
N GLU A 173 13.16 2.74 -3.54
CA GLU A 173 13.82 2.83 -4.84
C GLU A 173 12.84 3.12 -5.98
N GLU A 174 11.63 2.54 -5.93
CA GLU A 174 10.56 2.78 -6.90
C GLU A 174 10.13 4.26 -6.93
N TYR A 175 10.13 4.92 -5.77
CA TYR A 175 9.80 6.34 -5.66
C TYR A 175 10.95 7.25 -6.06
N ALA A 176 12.19 6.79 -5.88
CA ALA A 176 13.39 7.56 -6.18
C ALA A 176 13.59 7.74 -7.69
N SER A 177 13.41 6.66 -8.46
CA SER A 177 13.52 6.69 -9.93
C SER A 177 12.42 7.54 -10.57
N THR A 178 11.20 7.49 -10.05
CA THR A 178 10.02 8.10 -10.70
C THR A 178 9.81 9.56 -10.30
N ASN A 179 10.15 9.96 -9.07
CA ASN A 179 9.87 11.32 -8.57
C ASN A 179 11.13 12.17 -8.36
N GLY A 180 12.34 11.62 -8.60
CA GLY A 180 13.60 12.28 -8.31
C GLY A 180 13.69 12.73 -6.85
N SER A 181 13.23 11.87 -5.92
CA SER A 181 13.19 12.11 -4.48
C SER A 181 13.91 10.98 -3.74
N TYR A 182 14.82 11.31 -2.85
CA TYR A 182 15.68 10.33 -2.17
C TYR A 182 15.30 10.19 -0.69
N GLY A 183 15.63 9.04 -0.13
CA GLY A 183 15.63 8.74 1.29
C GLY A 183 16.89 7.97 1.66
N LEU A 184 17.02 7.57 2.92
CA LEU A 184 18.24 6.97 3.46
C LEU A 184 18.82 5.82 2.61
N THR A 185 17.99 4.88 2.19
CA THR A 185 18.39 3.69 1.44
C THR A 185 18.53 3.93 -0.06
N THR A 186 18.24 5.15 -0.53
CA THR A 186 18.37 5.55 -1.94
C THR A 186 19.36 6.70 -2.13
N LEU A 187 20.12 7.05 -1.09
CA LEU A 187 21.22 8.01 -1.19
C LEU A 187 22.28 7.51 -2.18
N ARG A 188 22.93 8.45 -2.86
CA ARG A 188 24.00 8.22 -3.84
C ARG A 188 25.22 9.02 -3.42
N MET A 189 26.40 8.68 -3.96
CA MET A 189 27.66 9.37 -3.66
C MET A 189 27.56 10.91 -3.73
N PRO A 190 26.89 11.53 -4.73
CA PRO A 190 26.78 13.00 -4.80
C PRO A 190 25.97 13.63 -3.67
N HIS A 191 25.16 12.86 -2.92
CA HIS A 191 24.35 13.38 -1.83
C HIS A 191 25.11 13.51 -0.51
N ALA A 192 26.32 12.96 -0.42
CA ALA A 192 27.11 12.94 0.81
C ALA A 192 28.43 13.71 0.62
N GLY A 193 28.71 14.63 1.54
CA GLY A 193 30.02 15.26 1.67
C GLY A 193 30.59 14.96 3.05
N VAL A 194 31.85 14.53 3.11
CA VAL A 194 32.55 14.24 4.36
C VAL A 194 33.72 15.21 4.52
N ARG A 195 33.78 15.90 5.66
CA ARG A 195 34.91 16.77 6.03
C ARG A 195 35.30 16.48 7.48
N GLY A 196 36.45 15.82 7.68
CA GLY A 196 36.86 15.35 9.00
C GLY A 196 35.79 14.44 9.60
N SER A 197 35.28 14.80 10.78
CA SER A 197 34.19 14.09 11.47
C SER A 197 32.78 14.55 11.08
N VAL A 198 32.64 15.49 10.13
CA VAL A 198 31.36 16.04 9.72
C VAL A 198 30.86 15.36 8.45
N LEU A 199 29.67 14.74 8.54
CA LEU A 199 28.91 14.25 7.40
C LEU A 199 27.80 15.24 7.06
N LYS A 200 27.81 15.77 5.83
CA LYS A 200 26.74 16.60 5.28
C LYS A 200 25.96 15.80 4.25
N LEU A 201 24.64 15.71 4.44
CA LEU A 201 23.73 15.08 3.49
C LEU A 201 22.89 16.17 2.81
N ARG A 202 22.88 16.18 1.47
CA ARG A 202 22.08 17.11 0.65
C ARG A 202 21.41 16.35 -0.48
N PHE A 203 20.08 16.30 -0.45
CA PHE A 203 19.29 15.58 -1.45
C PHE A 203 17.86 16.12 -1.47
N ARG A 204 17.18 15.94 -2.59
CA ARG A 204 15.75 16.27 -2.72
C ARG A 204 14.91 15.18 -2.07
N GLY A 205 14.18 15.49 -1.01
CA GLY A 205 13.29 14.57 -0.30
C GLY A 205 11.88 14.47 -0.88
N LYS A 206 11.01 13.69 -0.21
CA LYS A 206 9.59 13.57 -0.58
C LYS A 206 8.93 14.95 -0.67
N SER A 207 8.11 15.15 -1.70
CA SER A 207 7.43 16.41 -2.01
C SER A 207 8.37 17.58 -2.41
N GLY A 208 9.63 17.28 -2.77
CA GLY A 208 10.56 18.29 -3.29
C GLY A 208 11.23 19.17 -2.24
N VAL A 209 11.11 18.82 -0.96
CA VAL A 209 11.82 19.49 0.14
C VAL A 209 13.33 19.26 -0.01
N LEU A 210 14.13 20.32 0.07
CA LEU A 210 15.61 20.30 0.02
C LEU A 210 16.22 20.20 1.41
#